data_AF-A0A522C7Z6-F1
#
_entry.id   AF-A0A522C7Z6-F1
#
_cell.length_a   1.000
_cell.length_b   1.000
_cell.length_c   1.000
_cell.angle_alpha   90.00
_cell.angle_beta   90.00
_cell.angle_gamma   90.00
#
_symmetry.space_group_name_H-M   'P 1'
#
loop_
_entity.id
_entity.type
_entity.pdbx_description
1 polymer ?
#
loop_
_entity_poly.entity_id
_entity_poly.type
_entity_poly.pdbx_seq_one_letter_code
_entity_poly.pdbx_strand_id
1 'polypeptide(L)' 'GQKDIAVVIQGVWVRPGDWLYADEDGIVVTPAQA' A
#
# COMPACT_ATOMS: atom_id res chain seq x y z
N GLY A 1 -5.00 18.03 4.98
CA GLY A 1 -4.63 16.64 4.69
C GLY A 1 -4.78 16.38 3.20
N GLN A 2 -4.05 15.42 2.66
CA GLN A 2 -4.18 14.95 1.28
C GLN A 2 -4.86 13.58 1.29
N LYS A 3 -5.61 13.26 0.23
CA LYS A 3 -6.37 12.01 0.07
C LYS A 3 -6.12 11.45 -1.32
N ASP A 4 -6.17 10.13 -1.46
CA ASP A 4 -6.08 9.42 -2.74
C ASP A 4 -4.80 9.71 -3.54
N ILE A 5 -3.67 9.90 -2.85
CA ILE A 5 -2.35 10.06 -3.47
C ILE A 5 -1.47 8.85 -3.19
N ALA A 6 -0.59 8.52 -4.12
CA ALA A 6 0.43 7.49 -3.91
C ALA A 6 1.48 7.97 -2.89
N VAL A 7 1.94 7.06 -2.04
CA VAL A 7 2.95 7.34 -1.01
C VAL A 7 4.05 6.28 -1.03
N VAL A 8 5.22 6.65 -0.50
CA VAL A 8 6.33 5.72 -0.28
C VAL A 8 6.52 5.51 1.21
N ILE A 9 6.40 4.26 1.66
CA ILE A 9 6.58 3.86 3.06
C ILE A 9 7.70 2.82 3.09
N GLN A 10 8.78 3.11 3.83
CA GLN A 10 9.97 2.24 3.90
C GLN A 10 10.52 1.83 2.52
N GLY A 11 10.45 2.74 1.53
CA GLY A 11 10.91 2.47 0.16
C GLY A 11 9.91 1.70 -0.72
N VAL A 12 8.77 1.28 -0.17
CA VAL A 12 7.71 0.59 -0.90
C VAL A 12 6.64 1.59 -1.34
N TRP A 13 6.26 1.53 -2.62
CA TRP A 13 5.12 2.29 -3.12
C TRP A 13 3.80 1.69 -2.67
N VAL A 14 2.91 2.54 -2.15
CA VAL A 14 1.51 2.21 -1.84
C VAL A 14 0.63 3.17 -2.63
N ARG A 15 -0.23 2.64 -3.49
CA ARG A 15 -1.14 3.43 -4.33
C ARG A 15 -2.59 3.25 -3.89
N PRO A 16 -3.45 4.25 -4.12
CA PRO A 16 -4.88 4.08 -3.95
C PRO A 16 -5.38 2.86 -4.75
N GLY A 17 -6.11 1.97 -4.08
CA GLY A 17 -6.65 0.74 -4.67
C GLY A 17 -5.80 -0.52 -4.46
N ASP A 18 -4.51 -0.38 -4.11
CA ASP A 18 -3.69 -1.54 -3.74
C ASP A 18 -4.28 -2.25 -2.51
N TRP A 19 -4.11 -3.57 -2.46
CA TRP A 19 -4.53 -4.39 -1.32
C TRP A 19 -3.39 -4.55 -0.33
N LEU A 20 -3.68 -4.34 0.94
CA LEU A 20 -2.73 -4.48 2.04
C LEU A 20 -3.16 -5.61 2.97
N TYR A 21 -2.24 -6.53 3.23
CA TYR A 21 -2.38 -7.59 4.23
C TYR A 21 -1.38 -7.34 5.36
N ALA A 22 -1.80 -7.53 6.61
CA ALA A 22 -0.94 -7.29 7.78
C ALA A 22 -1.17 -8.34 8.88
N ASP A 23 -0.08 -8.83 9.46
CA ASP A 23 -0.06 -9.76 10.59
C ASP A 23 1.16 -9.47 11.51
N GLU A 24 1.55 -10.44 12.35
CA GLU A 24 2.66 -10.30 13.29
C GLU A 24 4.05 -10.27 12.63
N ASP A 25 4.18 -10.82 11.42
CA ASP A 25 5.44 -10.90 10.69
C ASP A 25 5.64 -9.68 9.77
N GLY A 26 4.56 -8.99 9.40
CA GLY A 26 4.65 -7.70 8.74
C GLY A 26 3.48 -7.36 7.83
N ILE A 27 3.79 -6.70 6.73
CA ILE A 27 2.82 -6.15 5.78
C ILE A 27 3.19 -6.56 4.35
N VAL A 28 2.20 -7.01 3.59
CA VAL A 28 2.31 -7.28 2.16
C VAL A 28 1.38 -6.35 1.40
N VAL A 29 1.91 -5.73 0.34
CA VAL A 29 1.15 -4.88 -0.59
C VAL A 29 1.05 -5.59 -1.93
N THR A 30 -0.17 -5.73 -2.44
CA THR A 30 -0.43 -6.30 -3.76
C THR A 30 -1.10 -5.27 -4.66
N PRO A 31 -0.71 -5.15 -5.94
CA PRO A 31 -1.33 -4.20 -6.86
C PRO A 31 -2.82 -4.47 -7.03
N ALA A 32 -3.60 -3.40 -7.18
CA ALA A 32 -4.98 -3.52 -7.65
C ALA A 32 -5.03 -4.24 -9.01
N GLN A 33 -6.02 -5.12 -9.21
CA GLN A 33 -6.31 -5.62 -10.55
C GLN A 33 -6.79 -4.48 -11.45
N ALA A 34 -6.40 -4.54 -12.73
CA ALA A 34 -6.86 -3.63 -13.77
C ALA A 34 -8.34 -3.85 -14.13
#